data_AF-A0A3M3YYT0-F1
#
_entry.id   AF-A0A3M3YYT0-F1
#
_cell.length_a   1.000
_cell.length_b   1.000
_cell.length_c   1.000
_cell.angle_alpha   90.00
_cell.angle_beta   90.00
_cell.angle_gamma   90.00
#
_symmetry.space_group_name_H-M   'P 1'
#
loop_
_entity.id
_entity.type
_entity.pdbx_description
1 polymer ?
#
loop_
_entity_poly.entity_id
_entity_poly.type
_entity_poly.pdbx_seq_one_letter_code
_entity_poly.pdbx_strand_id
1 'polypeptide(L)'
;MSLAIVHSRAQVGVEAPAVTVEAHLTNGLPALTLVGLPEGAVKESKDRVRSAILNSGLDFPARRITLNLAPADLPKDGGRFDLAIALGLLAASGQIPLVALQDVECLGELALSGAIRPIQGVLPAALAARAAERTLIIPAVNAEEACLASGLRVIAVSHLLELVGHFNGRTVIAPYQSSGLLHQPKPYPDLSEVQGQTAAKRALVIAAAGAHNLLFSGPPGTGKTLLASRLPGLLPPLDEQEALEVAAIQSVASQIPLTSWPQRPFRQPHHSASGPALVGGGSRPQPGEITLAHHGVLFLDELPEFDRRVLEVLREPLESGHIVISRARDRVRFPARFQLVAAMNPCPCGYLGEPTGRCRCSTEQVQRYRNKLSGPLLDRIDLHLTVAREATALNPDPTTSENTASAAAVVAQARARQQKRQGCANAFLDLPGLRQYCALSSTDERWLETACERLTLSLRSAHRLLKVARTLADLEQVDAITRSHLAEALQYRPSSN
;
A
#
# COMPACT_ATOMS: atom_id res chain seq x y z
N MET A 1 -6.19 23.29 -39.39
CA MET A 1 -7.19 22.29 -38.99
C MET A 1 -7.86 22.77 -37.72
N SER A 2 -9.17 22.57 -37.56
CA SER A 2 -9.91 23.08 -36.40
C SER A 2 -10.12 22.04 -35.29
N LEU A 3 -9.49 20.87 -35.40
CA LEU A 3 -9.50 19.80 -34.40
C LEU A 3 -8.10 19.69 -33.79
N ALA A 4 -8.04 19.68 -32.45
CA ALA A 4 -6.86 19.35 -31.67
C ALA A 4 -7.17 18.16 -30.75
N ILE A 5 -6.18 17.31 -30.56
CA ILE A 5 -6.26 16.13 -29.69
C ILE A 5 -5.14 16.24 -28.67
N VAL A 6 -5.47 16.12 -27.39
CA VAL A 6 -4.51 16.13 -26.29
C VAL A 6 -4.71 14.91 -25.42
N HIS A 7 -3.63 14.21 -25.09
CA HIS A 7 -3.68 13.04 -24.23
C HIS A 7 -3.61 13.45 -22.75
N SER A 8 -4.39 12.75 -21.92
CA SER A 8 -4.45 12.92 -20.48
C SER A 8 -4.80 11.57 -19.83
N ARG A 9 -4.97 11.55 -18.50
CA ARG A 9 -5.20 10.32 -17.73
C ARG A 9 -6.25 10.55 -16.65
N ALA A 10 -7.22 9.65 -16.55
CA ALA A 10 -8.13 9.61 -15.41
C ALA A 10 -7.46 8.95 -14.19
N GLN A 11 -8.12 9.00 -13.04
CA GLN A 11 -7.67 8.33 -11.82
C GLN A 11 -8.73 7.33 -11.39
N VAL A 12 -8.39 6.04 -11.43
CA VAL A 12 -9.28 4.94 -11.02
C VAL A 12 -8.53 4.10 -10.00
N GLY A 13 -8.70 4.44 -8.71
CA GLY A 13 -7.89 3.85 -7.66
C GLY A 13 -6.41 4.14 -7.85
N VAL A 14 -5.60 3.08 -7.98
CA VAL A 14 -4.15 3.15 -8.26
C VAL A 14 -3.81 3.03 -9.75
N GLU A 15 -4.82 2.99 -10.62
CA GLU A 15 -4.65 2.95 -12.08
C GLU A 15 -4.90 4.32 -12.70
N ALA A 16 -4.26 4.55 -13.85
CA ALA A 16 -4.39 5.79 -14.63
C ALA A 16 -4.76 5.48 -16.09
N PRO A 17 -6.05 5.16 -16.37
CA PRO A 17 -6.48 4.88 -17.73
C PRO A 17 -6.40 6.12 -18.63
N ALA A 18 -6.14 5.90 -19.92
CA ALA A 18 -5.99 6.96 -20.92
C ALA A 18 -7.30 7.72 -21.14
N VAL A 19 -7.20 9.05 -21.18
CA VAL A 19 -8.28 9.96 -21.57
C VAL A 19 -7.79 10.84 -22.69
N THR A 20 -8.60 10.99 -23.73
CA THR A 20 -8.32 11.88 -24.84
C THR A 20 -9.23 13.09 -24.75
N VAL A 21 -8.64 14.28 -24.81
CA VAL A 21 -9.34 15.56 -24.86
C VAL A 21 -9.32 16.07 -26.29
N GLU A 22 -10.48 16.10 -26.91
CA GLU A 22 -10.66 16.57 -28.29
C GLU A 22 -11.27 17.97 -28.25
N ALA A 23 -10.62 18.93 -28.89
CA ALA A 23 -11.11 20.29 -29.03
C ALA A 23 -11.40 20.60 -30.49
N HIS A 24 -12.67 20.86 -30.79
CA HIS A 24 -13.12 21.20 -32.14
C HIS A 24 -13.70 22.61 -32.18
N LEU A 25 -13.17 23.43 -33.09
CA LEU A 25 -13.64 24.79 -33.34
C LEU A 25 -14.45 24.84 -34.65
N THR A 26 -15.65 25.39 -34.57
CA THR A 26 -16.53 25.62 -35.72
C THR A 26 -16.92 27.09 -35.83
N ASN A 27 -17.16 27.56 -37.05
CA ASN A 27 -17.64 28.92 -37.26
C ASN A 27 -19.07 29.06 -36.73
N GLY A 28 -19.37 30.17 -36.06
CA GLY A 28 -20.67 30.43 -35.45
C GLY A 28 -20.57 31.33 -34.22
N LEU A 29 -21.72 31.61 -33.60
CA LEU A 29 -21.76 32.39 -32.36
C LEU A 29 -20.95 31.71 -31.25
N PRO A 30 -20.27 32.49 -30.38
CA PRO A 30 -19.48 31.94 -29.28
C PRO A 30 -20.32 31.05 -28.35
N ALA A 31 -20.01 29.76 -28.32
CA ALA A 31 -20.65 28.80 -27.45
C ALA A 31 -19.64 27.70 -27.09
N LEU A 32 -19.64 27.26 -25.83
CA LEU A 32 -18.80 26.15 -25.37
C LEU A 32 -19.70 24.99 -24.95
N THR A 33 -19.54 23.86 -25.63
CA THR A 33 -20.16 22.59 -25.27
C THR A 33 -19.06 21.64 -24.80
N LEU A 34 -19.19 21.09 -23.59
CA LEU A 34 -18.23 20.13 -23.05
C LEU A 34 -18.96 18.84 -22.73
N VAL A 35 -18.47 17.73 -23.29
CA VAL A 35 -19.06 16.40 -23.22
C VAL A 35 -18.09 15.47 -22.49
N GLY A 36 -18.61 14.65 -21.58
CA GLY A 36 -17.84 13.64 -20.86
C GLY A 36 -17.37 14.06 -19.46
N LEU A 37 -17.78 15.21 -18.92
CA LEU A 37 -17.63 15.58 -17.50
C LEU A 37 -19.00 15.63 -16.81
N PRO A 38 -19.09 15.43 -15.48
CA PRO A 38 -20.32 15.70 -14.72
C PRO A 38 -20.69 17.20 -14.74
N GLU A 39 -21.99 17.51 -14.70
CA GLU A 39 -22.51 18.88 -14.89
C GLU A 39 -21.85 19.95 -14.01
N GLY A 40 -21.59 19.67 -12.72
CA GLY A 40 -20.92 20.61 -11.82
C GLY A 40 -19.48 20.91 -12.23
N ALA A 41 -18.71 19.87 -12.58
CA ALA A 41 -17.32 19.98 -13.02
C ALA A 41 -17.20 20.69 -14.38
N VAL A 42 -18.19 20.54 -15.26
CA VAL A 42 -18.27 21.24 -16.54
C VAL A 42 -18.26 22.76 -16.32
N LYS A 43 -19.10 23.26 -15.41
CA LYS A 43 -19.24 24.71 -15.17
C LYS A 43 -17.96 25.29 -14.57
N GLU A 44 -17.39 24.63 -13.57
CA GLU A 44 -16.15 25.07 -12.92
C GLU A 44 -14.96 25.06 -13.87
N SER A 45 -14.76 23.97 -14.62
CA SER A 45 -13.65 23.86 -15.59
C SER A 45 -13.76 24.91 -16.69
N LYS A 46 -14.97 25.16 -17.21
CA LYS A 46 -15.22 26.22 -18.20
C LYS A 46 -14.76 27.59 -17.71
N ASP A 47 -15.16 27.98 -16.50
CA ASP A 47 -14.84 29.29 -15.96
C ASP A 47 -13.34 29.39 -15.60
N ARG A 48 -12.74 28.30 -15.09
CA ARG A 48 -11.29 28.24 -14.79
C ARG A 48 -10.44 28.34 -16.03
N VAL A 49 -10.67 27.49 -17.03
CA VAL A 49 -9.88 27.45 -18.27
C VAL A 49 -9.99 28.78 -19.01
N ARG A 50 -11.21 29.34 -19.14
CA ARG A 50 -11.41 30.62 -19.81
C ARG A 50 -10.66 31.75 -19.11
N SER A 51 -10.77 31.84 -17.78
CA SER A 51 -10.09 32.88 -17.00
C SER A 51 -8.57 32.72 -17.06
N ALA A 52 -8.08 31.49 -16.95
CA ALA A 52 -6.66 31.17 -17.03
C ALA A 52 -6.03 31.61 -18.36
N ILE A 53 -6.70 31.33 -19.48
CA ILE A 53 -6.25 31.74 -20.82
C ILE A 53 -6.21 33.27 -20.92
N LEU A 54 -7.29 33.95 -20.57
CA LEU A 54 -7.39 35.42 -20.67
C LEU A 54 -6.38 36.14 -19.76
N ASN A 55 -6.25 35.70 -18.50
CA ASN A 55 -5.32 36.29 -17.55
C ASN A 55 -3.84 35.97 -17.88
N SER A 56 -3.60 34.94 -18.69
CA SER A 56 -2.29 34.65 -19.27
C SER A 56 -1.98 35.54 -20.48
N GLY A 57 -2.87 36.45 -20.90
CA GLY A 57 -2.67 37.27 -22.10
C GLY A 57 -2.78 36.48 -23.41
N LEU A 58 -3.48 35.34 -23.38
CA LEU A 58 -3.73 34.49 -24.55
C LEU A 58 -5.16 34.72 -25.06
N ASP A 59 -5.39 34.44 -26.33
CA ASP A 59 -6.70 34.66 -26.95
C ASP A 59 -7.64 33.49 -26.67
N PHE A 60 -8.79 33.77 -26.07
CA PHE A 60 -9.87 32.79 -25.97
C PHE A 60 -10.72 32.82 -27.26
N PRO A 61 -10.82 31.72 -28.02
CA PRO A 61 -11.47 31.75 -29.34
C PRO A 61 -12.97 32.09 -29.24
N ALA A 62 -13.38 33.19 -29.88
CA ALA A 62 -14.78 33.61 -29.99
C ALA A 62 -15.54 32.83 -31.08
N ARG A 63 -15.52 31.49 -31.01
CA ARG A 63 -16.14 30.56 -31.96
C ARG A 63 -17.02 29.55 -31.23
N ARG A 64 -17.71 28.68 -31.98
CA ARG A 64 -18.40 27.55 -31.38
C ARG A 64 -17.39 26.44 -31.10
N ILE A 65 -17.23 26.11 -29.83
CA ILE A 65 -16.23 25.19 -29.27
C ILE A 65 -16.95 23.93 -28.80
N THR A 66 -16.49 22.77 -29.26
CA THR A 66 -16.91 21.46 -28.76
C THR A 66 -15.71 20.77 -28.15
N LEU A 67 -15.79 20.46 -26.85
CA LEU A 67 -14.81 19.69 -26.10
C LEU A 67 -15.40 18.31 -25.79
N ASN A 68 -14.66 17.26 -26.12
CA ASN A 68 -15.04 15.88 -25.84
C ASN A 68 -13.94 15.19 -25.04
N LEU A 69 -14.29 14.60 -23.91
CA LEU A 69 -13.39 13.77 -23.11
C LEU A 69 -13.80 12.30 -23.27
N ALA A 70 -12.97 11.52 -23.96
CA ALA A 70 -13.20 10.10 -24.22
C ALA A 70 -12.20 9.22 -23.45
N PRO A 71 -12.58 8.02 -22.99
CA PRO A 71 -13.90 7.36 -23.12
C PRO A 71 -14.89 7.77 -22.01
N ALA A 72 -16.20 7.74 -22.28
CA ALA A 72 -17.27 8.33 -21.44
C ALA A 72 -17.49 7.65 -20.07
N ASP A 73 -17.09 6.40 -19.93
CA ASP A 73 -17.28 5.49 -18.80
C ASP A 73 -16.31 5.70 -17.63
N LEU A 74 -15.21 6.42 -17.86
CA LEU A 74 -14.23 6.70 -16.81
C LEU A 74 -14.69 7.84 -15.89
N PRO A 75 -14.40 7.75 -14.57
CA PRO A 75 -14.65 8.84 -13.65
C PRO A 75 -13.72 10.01 -13.99
N LYS A 76 -14.31 11.10 -14.48
CA LYS A 76 -13.60 12.33 -14.85
C LYS A 76 -14.08 13.46 -13.97
N ASP A 77 -13.71 13.38 -12.72
CA ASP A 77 -14.05 14.40 -11.75
C ASP A 77 -12.82 15.23 -11.38
N GLY A 78 -13.00 16.55 -11.25
CA GLY A 78 -11.97 17.47 -10.75
C GLY A 78 -11.23 18.26 -11.84
N GLY A 79 -10.27 19.08 -11.43
CA GLY A 79 -9.56 20.01 -12.30
C GLY A 79 -8.39 19.43 -13.10
N ARG A 80 -8.04 18.15 -12.93
CA ARG A 80 -6.83 17.55 -13.56
C ARG A 80 -6.75 17.63 -15.09
N PHE A 81 -7.90 17.78 -15.75
CA PHE A 81 -8.00 17.89 -17.21
C PHE A 81 -7.91 19.34 -17.71
N ASP A 82 -7.97 20.34 -16.82
CA ASP A 82 -8.03 21.75 -17.20
C ASP A 82 -6.83 22.14 -18.07
N LEU A 83 -5.63 21.64 -17.76
CA LEU A 83 -4.44 21.87 -18.56
C LEU A 83 -4.57 21.30 -19.98
N ALA A 84 -5.01 20.05 -20.11
CA ALA A 84 -5.19 19.40 -21.40
C ALA A 84 -6.27 20.09 -22.25
N ILE A 85 -7.36 20.54 -21.61
CA ILE A 85 -8.42 21.32 -22.24
C ILE A 85 -7.87 22.65 -22.76
N ALA A 86 -7.13 23.40 -21.94
CA ALA A 86 -6.55 24.68 -22.35
C ALA A 86 -5.61 24.52 -23.55
N LEU A 87 -4.70 23.53 -23.51
CA LEU A 87 -3.80 23.24 -24.62
C LEU A 87 -4.54 22.83 -25.89
N GLY A 88 -5.60 22.03 -25.77
CA GLY A 88 -6.46 21.66 -26.90
C GLY A 88 -7.10 22.88 -27.56
N LEU A 89 -7.61 23.83 -26.77
CA LEU A 89 -8.19 25.08 -27.28
C LEU A 89 -7.15 25.97 -27.96
N LEU A 90 -5.97 26.11 -27.36
CA LEU A 90 -4.87 26.92 -27.89
C LEU A 90 -4.34 26.32 -29.21
N ALA A 91 -4.22 24.99 -29.30
CA ALA A 91 -3.80 24.33 -30.53
C ALA A 91 -4.88 24.37 -31.62
N ALA A 92 -6.15 24.16 -31.27
CA ALA A 92 -7.25 24.25 -32.23
C ALA A 92 -7.43 25.67 -32.78
N SER A 93 -7.10 26.69 -31.98
CA SER A 93 -7.10 28.11 -32.39
C SER A 93 -5.82 28.55 -33.11
N GLY A 94 -4.81 27.67 -33.23
CA GLY A 94 -3.56 27.95 -33.94
C GLY A 94 -2.52 28.74 -33.13
N GLN A 95 -2.71 28.93 -31.83
CA GLN A 95 -1.74 29.58 -30.94
C GLN A 95 -0.57 28.65 -30.56
N ILE A 96 -0.74 27.33 -30.77
CA ILE A 96 0.27 26.30 -30.52
C ILE A 96 0.28 25.33 -31.71
N PRO A 97 1.45 24.81 -32.15
CA PRO A 97 1.51 23.78 -33.18
C PRO A 97 0.86 22.46 -32.74
N LEU A 98 -0.05 21.92 -33.55
CA LEU A 98 -0.73 20.64 -33.27
C LEU A 98 0.25 19.45 -33.14
N VAL A 99 1.32 19.44 -33.92
CA VAL A 99 2.33 18.36 -33.92
C VAL A 99 3.02 18.25 -32.57
N ALA A 100 3.17 19.37 -31.84
CA ALA A 100 3.83 19.40 -30.55
C ALA A 100 3.05 18.67 -29.43
N LEU A 101 1.77 18.34 -29.67
CA LEU A 101 0.88 17.69 -28.70
C LEU A 101 0.72 16.17 -28.92
N GLN A 102 1.33 15.59 -29.96
CA GLN A 102 1.14 14.17 -30.31
C GLN A 102 1.82 13.23 -29.30
N ASP A 103 3.03 13.58 -28.85
CA ASP A 103 3.88 12.72 -28.01
C ASP A 103 3.86 13.13 -26.53
N VAL A 104 2.86 13.91 -26.10
CA VAL A 104 2.76 14.43 -24.73
C VAL A 104 1.45 14.03 -24.06
N GLU A 105 1.52 13.77 -22.76
CA GLU A 105 0.36 13.63 -21.89
C GLU A 105 0.36 14.78 -20.87
N CYS A 106 -0.79 15.43 -20.69
CA CYS A 106 -0.90 16.63 -19.87
C CYS A 106 -1.84 16.39 -18.68
N LEU A 107 -1.38 16.74 -17.48
CA LEU A 107 -2.17 16.70 -16.27
C LEU A 107 -1.93 17.97 -15.45
N GLY A 108 -2.99 18.56 -14.91
CA GLY A 108 -2.86 19.73 -14.05
C GLY A 108 -4.17 20.48 -13.92
N GLU A 109 -4.41 21.01 -12.72
CA GLU A 109 -5.50 21.94 -12.48
C GLU A 109 -5.04 23.37 -12.77
N LEU A 110 -5.86 24.14 -13.49
CA LEU A 110 -5.56 25.55 -13.77
C LEU A 110 -6.23 26.44 -12.73
N ALA A 111 -5.44 27.30 -12.11
CA ALA A 111 -5.96 28.44 -11.36
C ALA A 111 -6.44 29.53 -12.32
N LEU A 112 -7.31 30.43 -11.84
CA LEU A 112 -7.81 31.56 -12.62
C LEU A 112 -6.69 32.48 -13.15
N SER A 113 -5.52 32.50 -12.49
CA SER A 113 -4.36 33.29 -12.92
C SER A 113 -3.57 32.68 -14.07
N GLY A 114 -3.79 31.40 -14.41
CA GLY A 114 -2.93 30.63 -15.32
C GLY A 114 -1.87 29.78 -14.61
N ALA A 115 -1.75 29.89 -13.28
CA ALA A 115 -0.90 29.01 -12.48
C ALA A 115 -1.41 27.56 -12.50
N ILE A 116 -0.49 26.61 -12.56
CA ILE A 116 -0.78 25.18 -12.60
C ILE A 116 -0.68 24.61 -11.18
N ARG A 117 -1.79 24.10 -10.67
CA ARG A 117 -1.93 23.54 -9.31
C ARG A 117 -1.61 22.04 -9.28
N PRO A 118 -1.09 21.55 -8.14
CA PRO A 118 -0.78 20.13 -7.98
C PRO A 118 -2.03 19.25 -8.08
N ILE A 119 -1.82 18.01 -8.48
CA ILE A 119 -2.85 16.98 -8.59
C ILE A 119 -2.50 15.79 -7.68
N GLN A 120 -3.54 15.05 -7.29
CA GLN A 120 -3.40 13.76 -6.61
C GLN A 120 -3.12 12.65 -7.62
N GLY A 121 -2.41 11.60 -7.20
CA GLY A 121 -2.21 10.40 -8.01
C GLY A 121 -1.34 10.63 -9.25
N VAL A 122 -0.27 11.42 -9.14
CA VAL A 122 0.63 11.70 -10.28
C VAL A 122 1.48 10.48 -10.64
N LEU A 123 1.92 9.68 -9.66
CA LEU A 123 2.79 8.53 -9.93
C LEU A 123 2.11 7.43 -10.76
N PRO A 124 0.86 7.00 -10.47
CA PRO A 124 0.12 6.11 -11.36
C PRO A 124 0.08 6.61 -12.81
N ALA A 125 -0.11 7.91 -13.00
CA ALA A 125 -0.16 8.51 -14.31
C ALA A 125 1.22 8.56 -14.98
N ALA A 126 2.29 8.80 -14.22
CA ALA A 126 3.67 8.71 -14.70
C ALA A 126 4.03 7.29 -15.16
N LEU A 127 3.69 6.27 -14.38
CA LEU A 127 3.91 4.87 -14.76
C LEU A 127 3.14 4.50 -16.04
N ALA A 128 1.89 4.98 -16.17
CA ALA A 128 1.07 4.74 -17.36
C ALA A 128 1.58 5.52 -18.60
N ALA A 129 2.04 6.75 -18.43
CA ALA A 129 2.65 7.56 -19.50
C ALA A 129 3.97 6.94 -19.98
N ARG A 130 4.76 6.40 -19.05
CA ARG A 130 5.99 5.65 -19.37
C ARG A 130 5.69 4.42 -20.21
N ALA A 131 4.67 3.65 -19.84
CA ALA A 131 4.24 2.47 -20.60
C ALA A 131 3.69 2.83 -22.00
N ALA A 132 3.22 4.06 -22.18
CA ALA A 132 2.79 4.58 -23.48
C ALA A 132 3.89 5.33 -24.25
N GLU A 133 5.12 5.39 -23.71
CA GLU A 133 6.28 6.07 -24.31
C GLU A 133 6.05 7.57 -24.61
N ARG A 134 5.19 8.24 -23.83
CA ARG A 134 4.90 9.68 -23.99
C ARG A 134 5.59 10.53 -22.94
N THR A 135 5.88 11.78 -23.30
CA THR A 135 6.41 12.77 -22.36
C THR A 135 5.29 13.28 -21.45
N LEU A 136 5.51 13.29 -20.14
CA LEU A 136 4.50 13.73 -19.18
C LEU A 136 4.70 15.21 -18.80
N ILE A 137 3.68 16.03 -18.99
CA ILE A 137 3.63 17.43 -18.59
C ILE A 137 2.75 17.56 -17.35
N ILE A 138 3.33 18.04 -16.25
CA ILE A 138 2.70 18.09 -14.92
C ILE A 138 3.06 19.36 -14.14
N PRO A 139 2.32 19.67 -13.06
CA PRO A 139 2.65 20.77 -12.16
C PRO A 139 4.04 20.56 -11.54
N ALA A 140 4.82 21.64 -11.40
CA ALA A 140 6.19 21.57 -10.88
C ALA A 140 6.29 20.94 -9.47
N VAL A 141 5.27 21.13 -8.64
CA VAL A 141 5.19 20.53 -7.29
C VAL A 141 5.13 19.00 -7.32
N ASN A 142 4.58 18.41 -8.38
CA ASN A 142 4.47 16.96 -8.56
C ASN A 142 5.69 16.33 -9.26
N ALA A 143 6.67 17.13 -9.69
CA ALA A 143 7.75 16.69 -10.57
C ALA A 143 8.64 15.60 -9.97
N GLU A 144 9.08 15.79 -8.72
CA GLU A 144 9.93 14.81 -8.01
C GLU A 144 9.26 13.44 -7.92
N GLU A 145 7.97 13.41 -7.61
CA GLU A 145 7.22 12.18 -7.46
C GLU A 145 7.02 11.46 -8.81
N ALA A 146 6.74 12.20 -9.88
CA ALA A 146 6.61 11.62 -11.22
C ALA A 146 7.93 11.05 -11.75
N CYS A 147 9.06 11.66 -11.38
CA CYS A 147 10.39 11.18 -11.73
C CYS A 147 10.77 9.85 -11.06
N LEU A 148 10.00 9.37 -10.07
CA LEU A 148 10.16 8.00 -9.56
C LEU A 148 9.87 6.94 -10.64
N ALA A 149 9.09 7.27 -11.67
CA ALA A 149 8.93 6.42 -12.84
C ALA A 149 10.20 6.47 -13.71
N SER A 150 11.22 5.69 -13.34
CA SER A 150 12.49 5.56 -14.05
C SER A 150 12.28 5.42 -15.57
N GLY A 151 12.98 6.25 -16.36
CA GLY A 151 12.91 6.26 -17.83
C GLY A 151 11.83 7.15 -18.45
N LEU A 152 10.96 7.78 -17.64
CA LEU A 152 9.96 8.73 -18.12
C LEU A 152 10.58 10.12 -18.35
N ARG A 153 10.24 10.76 -19.47
CA ARG A 153 10.54 12.18 -19.69
C ARG A 153 9.44 13.02 -19.04
N VAL A 154 9.81 13.79 -18.03
CA VAL A 154 8.88 14.66 -17.27
C VAL A 154 9.20 16.12 -17.57
N ILE A 155 8.19 16.91 -17.90
CA ILE A 155 8.27 18.36 -18.05
C ILE A 155 7.44 18.98 -16.93
N ALA A 156 8.13 19.68 -16.04
CA ALA A 156 7.58 20.35 -14.87
C ALA A 156 7.27 21.81 -15.21
N VAL A 157 6.03 22.25 -14.95
CA VAL A 157 5.61 23.62 -15.25
C VAL A 157 4.85 24.26 -14.10
N SER A 158 5.04 25.56 -13.94
CA SER A 158 4.36 26.35 -12.90
C SER A 158 3.19 27.16 -13.45
N HIS A 159 3.23 27.47 -14.75
CA HIS A 159 2.29 28.40 -15.39
C HIS A 159 1.99 28.01 -16.84
N LEU A 160 0.77 28.27 -17.30
CA LEU A 160 0.33 27.97 -18.67
C LEU A 160 1.22 28.63 -19.74
N LEU A 161 1.66 29.86 -19.50
CA LEU A 161 2.55 30.61 -20.41
C LEU A 161 3.87 29.90 -20.72
N GLU A 162 4.45 29.18 -19.76
CA GLU A 162 5.71 28.45 -19.95
C GLU A 162 5.53 27.39 -21.05
N LEU A 163 4.39 26.68 -21.04
CA LEU A 163 4.07 25.67 -22.06
C LEU A 163 3.82 26.27 -23.44
N VAL A 164 3.12 27.40 -23.51
CA VAL A 164 2.92 28.11 -24.78
C VAL A 164 4.27 28.54 -25.37
N GLY A 165 5.17 29.05 -24.53
CA GLY A 165 6.54 29.39 -24.93
C GLY A 165 7.36 28.17 -25.36
N HIS A 166 7.21 27.05 -24.66
CA HIS A 166 7.88 25.78 -24.97
C HIS A 166 7.47 25.24 -26.34
N PHE A 167 6.16 25.09 -26.58
CA PHE A 167 5.67 24.51 -27.83
C PHE A 167 5.85 25.42 -29.05
N ASN A 168 5.94 26.74 -28.85
CA ASN A 168 6.29 27.68 -29.91
C ASN A 168 7.81 27.86 -30.09
N GLY A 169 8.65 27.12 -29.36
CA GLY A 169 10.11 27.17 -29.47
C GLY A 169 10.76 28.44 -28.92
N ARG A 170 10.02 29.28 -28.17
CA ARG A 170 10.54 30.52 -27.57
C ARG A 170 11.34 30.25 -26.29
N THR A 171 10.86 29.34 -25.45
CA THR A 171 11.47 28.99 -24.16
C THR A 171 11.44 27.48 -23.97
N VAL A 172 12.51 26.80 -24.38
CA VAL A 172 12.59 25.34 -24.26
C VAL A 172 12.74 24.96 -22.78
N ILE A 173 11.78 24.22 -22.25
CA ILE A 173 11.81 23.67 -20.91
C ILE A 173 12.57 22.35 -20.97
N ALA A 174 13.67 22.24 -20.24
CA ALA A 174 14.42 21.00 -20.13
C ALA A 174 13.60 19.97 -19.32
N PRO A 175 13.74 18.66 -19.62
CA PRO A 175 13.17 17.63 -18.77
C PRO A 175 13.63 17.81 -17.32
N TYR A 176 12.70 17.64 -16.39
CA TYR A 176 12.99 17.76 -14.96
C TYR A 176 13.96 16.66 -14.54
N GLN A 177 14.98 17.05 -13.77
CA GLN A 177 15.94 16.12 -13.18
C GLN A 177 15.63 16.01 -11.68
N SER A 178 15.41 14.79 -11.18
CA SER A 178 15.13 14.56 -9.76
C SER A 178 16.32 15.02 -8.90
N SER A 179 16.00 15.71 -7.80
CA SER A 179 16.94 16.40 -6.93
C SER A 179 17.09 15.80 -5.53
N GLY A 180 16.50 14.64 -5.23
CA GLY A 180 16.85 13.93 -3.99
C GLY A 180 15.87 12.92 -3.41
N LEU A 181 14.68 12.71 -3.98
CA LEU A 181 13.69 11.80 -3.40
C LEU A 181 14.09 10.33 -3.53
N LEU A 182 14.99 9.99 -4.47
CA LEU A 182 15.24 8.61 -4.89
C LEU A 182 15.63 7.64 -3.75
N HIS A 183 16.31 8.08 -2.67
CA HIS A 183 16.87 7.14 -1.67
C HIS A 183 17.08 7.72 -0.26
N GLN A 184 16.05 8.31 0.36
CA GLN A 184 16.13 8.67 1.80
C GLN A 184 15.12 7.86 2.63
N PRO A 185 15.39 6.56 2.88
CA PRO A 185 14.60 5.79 3.84
C PRO A 185 14.77 6.39 5.24
N LYS A 186 13.66 6.54 5.97
CA LYS A 186 13.71 6.92 7.38
C LYS A 186 14.12 5.70 8.20
N PRO A 187 15.04 5.83 9.16
CA PRO A 187 15.43 4.72 10.01
C PRO A 187 14.23 4.21 10.80
N TYR A 188 14.08 2.89 10.86
CA TYR A 188 13.11 2.24 11.73
C TYR A 188 13.63 2.17 13.17
N PRO A 189 12.74 2.04 14.17
CA PRO A 189 13.18 1.80 15.54
C PRO A 189 14.02 0.53 15.67
N ASP A 190 15.00 0.52 16.58
CA ASP A 190 15.92 -0.62 16.77
C ASP A 190 15.34 -1.66 17.74
N LEU A 191 15.62 -2.94 17.46
CA LEU A 191 15.29 -4.11 18.27
C LEU A 191 16.14 -4.15 19.54
N SER A 192 17.32 -3.53 19.52
CA SER A 192 18.20 -3.38 20.68
C SER A 192 17.54 -2.62 21.84
N GLU A 193 16.61 -1.69 21.53
CA GLU A 193 15.85 -0.93 22.52
C GLU A 193 14.86 -1.79 23.31
N VAL A 194 14.47 -2.96 22.78
CA VAL A 194 13.60 -3.88 23.49
C VAL A 194 14.45 -4.68 24.47
N GLN A 195 14.28 -4.42 25.76
CA GLN A 195 14.95 -5.19 26.80
C GLN A 195 14.26 -6.54 27.00
N GLY A 196 15.06 -7.61 27.07
CA GLY A 196 14.58 -8.99 27.21
C GLY A 196 13.69 -9.46 26.05
N GLN A 197 12.69 -10.28 26.37
CA GLN A 197 11.69 -10.86 25.47
C GLN A 197 12.29 -11.67 24.30
N THR A 198 13.29 -12.50 24.58
CA THR A 198 14.01 -13.29 23.57
C THR A 198 13.07 -14.13 22.70
N ALA A 199 12.02 -14.72 23.30
CA ALA A 199 11.01 -15.47 22.57
C ALA A 199 10.23 -14.59 21.57
N ALA A 200 9.92 -13.34 21.93
CA ALA A 200 9.22 -12.41 21.05
C ALA A 200 10.11 -11.87 19.94
N LYS A 201 11.38 -11.57 20.23
CA LYS A 201 12.38 -11.21 19.23
C LYS A 201 12.57 -12.32 18.20
N ARG A 202 12.72 -13.57 18.67
CA ARG A 202 12.81 -14.75 17.79
C ARG A 202 11.55 -14.91 16.94
N ALA A 203 10.36 -14.76 17.51
CA ALA A 203 9.11 -14.82 16.76
C ALA A 203 9.01 -13.72 15.67
N LEU A 204 9.50 -12.50 15.94
CA LEU A 204 9.56 -11.42 14.94
C LEU A 204 10.51 -11.77 13.78
N VAL A 205 11.66 -12.37 14.07
CA VAL A 205 12.62 -12.82 13.03
C VAL A 205 11.99 -13.91 12.15
N ILE A 206 11.34 -14.90 12.77
CA ILE A 206 10.61 -15.95 12.04
C ILE A 206 9.49 -15.35 11.19
N ALA A 207 8.73 -14.42 11.77
CA ALA A 207 7.66 -13.72 11.06
C ALA A 207 8.18 -12.95 9.85
N ALA A 208 9.25 -12.17 10.01
CA ALA A 208 9.87 -11.39 8.94
C ALA A 208 10.43 -12.29 7.83
N ALA A 209 11.16 -13.35 8.19
CA ALA A 209 11.77 -14.28 7.23
C ALA A 209 10.73 -15.01 6.38
N GLY A 210 9.63 -15.45 6.99
CA GLY A 210 8.58 -16.21 6.30
C GLY A 210 7.44 -15.37 5.70
N ALA A 211 7.33 -14.08 6.04
CA ALA A 211 6.12 -13.27 5.89
C ALA A 211 4.90 -13.87 6.62
N HIS A 212 5.13 -14.46 7.79
CA HIS A 212 4.09 -15.09 8.60
C HIS A 212 3.32 -14.04 9.42
N ASN A 213 2.02 -14.21 9.53
CA ASN A 213 1.20 -13.35 10.39
C ASN A 213 1.42 -13.71 11.87
N LEU A 214 1.42 -12.71 12.75
CA LEU A 214 1.79 -12.86 14.16
C LEU A 214 0.71 -12.28 15.09
N LEU A 215 0.33 -13.03 16.14
CA LEU A 215 -0.53 -12.58 17.23
C LEU A 215 0.24 -12.62 18.55
N PHE A 216 0.36 -11.46 19.20
CA PHE A 216 0.83 -11.34 20.57
C PHE A 216 -0.35 -11.41 21.55
N SER A 217 -0.29 -12.32 22.52
CA SER A 217 -1.22 -12.35 23.65
C SER A 217 -0.47 -12.10 24.95
N GLY A 218 -0.91 -11.14 25.76
CA GLY A 218 -0.24 -10.90 27.04
C GLY A 218 -0.82 -9.71 27.79
N PRO A 219 -0.44 -9.52 29.06
CA PRO A 219 -0.94 -8.43 29.89
C PRO A 219 -0.55 -7.04 29.35
N PRO A 220 -1.21 -5.96 29.80
CA PRO A 220 -0.82 -4.61 29.44
C PRO A 220 0.61 -4.30 29.93
N GLY A 221 1.34 -3.48 29.16
CA GLY A 221 2.70 -3.07 29.52
C GLY A 221 3.81 -4.06 29.19
N THR A 222 3.54 -5.15 28.45
CA THR A 222 4.57 -6.09 27.97
C THR A 222 5.29 -5.66 26.68
N GLY A 223 5.08 -4.43 26.22
CA GLY A 223 5.79 -3.91 25.04
C GLY A 223 5.33 -4.49 23.69
N LYS A 224 4.10 -5.00 23.57
CA LYS A 224 3.56 -5.57 22.32
C LYS A 224 3.63 -4.58 21.13
N THR A 225 3.19 -3.34 21.35
CA THR A 225 3.26 -2.25 20.36
C THR A 225 4.72 -1.87 20.03
N LEU A 226 5.60 -1.92 21.04
CA LEU A 226 7.03 -1.67 20.88
C LEU A 226 7.66 -2.73 19.97
N LEU A 227 7.38 -4.01 20.21
CA LEU A 227 7.82 -5.13 19.38
C LEU A 227 7.30 -5.03 17.94
N ALA A 228 5.99 -4.77 17.75
CA ALA A 228 5.37 -4.71 16.43
C ALA A 228 5.94 -3.59 15.53
N SER A 229 6.20 -2.41 16.09
CA SER A 229 6.75 -1.25 15.34
C SER A 229 8.18 -1.44 14.83
N ARG A 230 8.89 -2.48 15.30
CA ARG A 230 10.27 -2.84 14.85
C ARG A 230 10.29 -3.85 13.72
N LEU A 231 9.18 -4.55 13.47
CA LEU A 231 9.07 -5.52 12.39
C LEU A 231 9.43 -4.93 11.00
N PRO A 232 8.98 -3.72 10.61
CA PRO A 232 9.33 -3.15 9.30
C PRO A 232 10.85 -3.02 9.07
N GLY A 233 11.63 -2.78 10.12
CA GLY A 233 13.09 -2.69 10.04
C GLY A 233 13.80 -4.04 9.88
N LEU A 234 13.11 -5.15 10.18
CA LEU A 234 13.62 -6.51 10.00
C LEU A 234 13.32 -7.07 8.61
N LEU A 235 12.32 -6.53 7.92
CA LEU A 235 11.94 -6.99 6.59
C LEU A 235 13.04 -6.68 5.56
N PRO A 236 13.23 -7.54 4.54
CA PRO A 236 14.15 -7.25 3.45
C PRO A 236 13.78 -5.92 2.77
N PRO A 237 14.67 -5.24 2.03
CA PRO A 237 14.31 -4.04 1.27
C PRO A 237 13.21 -4.35 0.24
N LEU A 238 12.41 -3.34 -0.12
CA LEU A 238 11.44 -3.44 -1.21
C LEU A 238 12.20 -3.54 -2.53
N ASP A 239 11.71 -4.34 -3.46
CA ASP A 239 12.16 -4.22 -4.86
C ASP A 239 11.58 -2.94 -5.50
N GLU A 240 12.07 -2.57 -6.69
CA GLU A 240 11.63 -1.34 -7.36
C GLU A 240 10.13 -1.36 -7.69
N GLN A 241 9.57 -2.51 -8.06
CA GLN A 241 8.15 -2.64 -8.42
C GLN A 241 7.26 -2.55 -7.18
N GLU A 242 7.58 -3.29 -6.11
CA GLU A 242 6.92 -3.25 -4.81
C GLU A 242 6.97 -1.84 -4.22
N ALA A 243 8.12 -1.17 -4.33
CA ALA A 243 8.23 0.22 -3.95
C ALA A 243 7.23 1.04 -4.77
N LEU A 244 7.30 1.01 -6.11
CA LEU A 244 6.41 1.78 -7.02
C LEU A 244 4.93 1.60 -6.69
N GLU A 245 4.50 0.38 -6.35
CA GLU A 245 3.14 0.11 -5.88
C GLU A 245 2.80 0.86 -4.57
N VAL A 246 3.71 0.85 -3.58
CA VAL A 246 3.54 1.58 -2.31
C VAL A 246 3.45 3.09 -2.53
N ALA A 247 4.33 3.68 -3.35
CA ALA A 247 4.24 5.12 -3.63
C ALA A 247 2.98 5.46 -4.41
N ALA A 248 2.56 4.62 -5.36
CA ALA A 248 1.35 4.87 -6.15
C ALA A 248 0.11 4.96 -5.25
N ILE A 249 0.02 4.10 -4.23
CA ILE A 249 -1.04 4.14 -3.22
C ILE A 249 -0.98 5.43 -2.41
N GLN A 250 0.22 5.85 -1.96
CA GLN A 250 0.39 7.07 -1.16
C GLN A 250 0.07 8.33 -1.98
N SER A 251 0.46 8.36 -3.26
CA SER A 251 0.14 9.39 -4.25
C SER A 251 -1.36 9.63 -4.38
N VAL A 252 -2.14 8.56 -4.33
CA VAL A 252 -3.60 8.59 -4.46
C VAL A 252 -4.26 8.98 -3.14
N ALA A 253 -3.70 8.53 -2.01
CA ALA A 253 -4.27 8.75 -0.69
C ALA A 253 -4.01 10.16 -0.13
N SER A 254 -2.90 10.80 -0.51
CA SER A 254 -2.46 12.08 0.04
C SER A 254 -2.32 13.16 -1.04
N GLN A 255 -2.57 14.41 -0.67
CA GLN A 255 -2.29 15.58 -1.54
C GLN A 255 -0.84 16.07 -1.43
N ILE A 256 -0.12 15.58 -0.42
CA ILE A 256 1.24 15.99 -0.12
C ILE A 256 2.17 15.07 -0.91
N PRO A 257 3.13 15.64 -1.68
CA PRO A 257 4.17 14.85 -2.34
C PRO A 257 4.92 13.97 -1.35
N LEU A 258 5.46 12.87 -1.85
CA LEU A 258 6.28 11.98 -1.04
C LEU A 258 7.47 12.74 -0.44
N THR A 259 7.84 12.39 0.78
CA THR A 259 9.01 12.99 1.46
C THR A 259 10.14 12.00 1.68
N SER A 260 9.86 10.70 1.55
CA SER A 260 10.82 9.62 1.76
C SER A 260 10.48 8.43 0.88
N TRP A 261 11.49 7.84 0.27
CA TRP A 261 11.37 6.69 -0.63
C TRP A 261 12.70 5.91 -0.67
N PRO A 262 12.66 4.56 -0.80
CA PRO A 262 11.52 3.68 -0.53
C PRO A 262 11.30 3.50 0.99
N GLN A 263 10.04 3.47 1.45
CA GLN A 263 9.69 3.24 2.86
C GLN A 263 8.58 2.18 2.98
N ARG A 264 8.83 1.08 3.68
CA ARG A 264 7.76 0.12 4.03
C ARG A 264 6.75 0.79 4.97
N PRO A 265 5.45 0.73 4.67
CA PRO A 265 4.43 1.33 5.51
C PRO A 265 4.24 0.52 6.80
N PHE A 266 4.02 1.23 7.90
CA PHE A 266 3.54 0.68 9.15
C PHE A 266 2.24 1.39 9.51
N ARG A 267 1.13 0.66 9.54
CA ARG A 267 -0.21 1.21 9.82
C ARG A 267 -0.73 0.66 11.15
N GLN A 268 -1.17 1.57 12.00
CA GLN A 268 -1.76 1.26 13.30
C GLN A 268 -3.11 1.97 13.42
N PRO A 269 -4.18 1.44 12.80
CA PRO A 269 -5.51 1.98 12.99
C PRO A 269 -5.93 1.87 14.45
N HIS A 270 -6.62 2.90 14.94
CA HIS A 270 -7.27 2.83 16.25
C HIS A 270 -8.40 1.80 16.23
N HIS A 271 -8.66 1.10 17.34
CA HIS A 271 -9.71 0.06 17.40
C HIS A 271 -11.13 0.58 17.14
N SER A 272 -11.35 1.90 17.24
CA SER A 272 -12.60 2.58 16.86
C SER A 272 -12.73 2.86 15.37
N ALA A 273 -11.75 2.46 14.54
CA ALA A 273 -11.80 2.63 13.10
C ALA A 273 -13.01 1.91 12.50
N SER A 274 -13.79 2.64 11.70
CA SER A 274 -14.94 2.09 11.01
C SER A 274 -14.52 1.13 9.88
N GLY A 275 -15.43 0.26 9.45
CA GLY A 275 -15.20 -0.60 8.28
C GLY A 275 -14.69 0.15 7.04
N PRO A 276 -15.30 1.28 6.64
CA PRO A 276 -14.78 2.11 5.55
C PRO A 276 -13.38 2.68 5.76
N ALA A 277 -12.97 2.99 6.99
CA ALA A 277 -11.61 3.45 7.28
C ALA A 277 -10.58 2.32 7.10
N LEU A 278 -10.91 1.11 7.53
CA LEU A 278 -10.02 -0.05 7.42
C LEU A 278 -9.90 -0.57 5.98
N VAL A 279 -11.05 -0.76 5.33
CA VAL A 279 -11.18 -1.35 3.99
C VAL A 279 -10.92 -0.34 2.88
N GLY A 280 -11.33 0.90 3.12
CA GLY A 280 -11.51 1.90 2.08
C GLY A 280 -12.98 2.10 1.77
N GLY A 281 -13.31 3.27 1.22
CA GLY A 281 -14.69 3.65 0.95
C GLY A 281 -14.84 5.13 0.65
N GLY A 282 -16.06 5.63 0.81
CA GLY A 282 -16.46 6.98 0.40
C GLY A 282 -17.42 6.96 -0.78
N SER A 283 -17.92 8.15 -1.14
CA SER A 283 -18.67 8.36 -2.39
C SER A 283 -17.79 8.03 -3.61
N ARG A 284 -16.49 8.32 -3.50
CA ARG A 284 -15.43 7.84 -4.41
C ARG A 284 -14.62 6.77 -3.70
N PRO A 285 -14.34 5.61 -4.33
CA PRO A 285 -13.52 4.57 -3.72
C PRO A 285 -12.11 5.08 -3.39
N GLN A 286 -11.81 5.28 -2.11
CA GLN A 286 -10.47 5.63 -1.63
C GLN A 286 -9.80 4.43 -0.94
N PRO A 287 -8.45 4.35 -0.97
CA PRO A 287 -7.71 3.33 -0.25
C PRO A 287 -7.93 3.44 1.26
N GLY A 288 -8.19 2.32 1.94
CA GLY A 288 -8.23 2.24 3.40
C GLY A 288 -6.90 1.81 4.01
N GLU A 289 -6.86 1.70 5.34
CA GLU A 289 -5.67 1.31 6.11
C GLU A 289 -5.04 -0.02 5.63
N ILE A 290 -5.86 -0.98 5.19
CA ILE A 290 -5.38 -2.24 4.60
C ILE A 290 -4.57 -2.00 3.32
N THR A 291 -5.08 -1.14 2.43
CA THR A 291 -4.39 -0.79 1.17
C THR A 291 -3.15 0.06 1.46
N LEU A 292 -3.25 0.97 2.44
CA LEU A 292 -2.13 1.80 2.86
C LEU A 292 -1.00 1.02 3.55
N ALA A 293 -1.26 -0.21 3.99
CA ALA A 293 -0.28 -1.14 4.57
C ALA A 293 0.34 -2.10 3.53
N HIS A 294 0.05 -1.92 2.24
CA HIS A 294 0.56 -2.78 1.18
C HIS A 294 2.11 -2.85 1.19
N HIS A 295 2.65 -4.06 0.99
CA HIS A 295 4.06 -4.45 1.16
C HIS A 295 4.71 -4.02 2.48
N GLY A 296 3.89 -3.74 3.50
CA GLY A 296 4.32 -3.37 4.82
C GLY A 296 3.61 -4.17 5.90
N VAL A 297 3.40 -3.52 7.04
CA VAL A 297 2.84 -4.14 8.23
C VAL A 297 1.57 -3.42 8.65
N LEU A 298 0.49 -4.18 8.82
CA LEU A 298 -0.74 -3.72 9.48
C LEU A 298 -0.72 -4.22 10.93
N PHE A 299 -0.63 -3.29 11.88
CA PHE A 299 -0.65 -3.59 13.30
C PHE A 299 -2.02 -3.30 13.91
N LEU A 300 -2.69 -4.32 14.44
CA LEU A 300 -3.96 -4.20 15.15
C LEU A 300 -3.74 -4.42 16.65
N ASP A 301 -3.71 -3.33 17.41
CA ASP A 301 -3.63 -3.40 18.86
C ASP A 301 -5.02 -3.65 19.47
N GLU A 302 -5.07 -4.37 20.58
CA GLU A 302 -6.34 -4.71 21.24
C GLU A 302 -7.35 -5.38 20.29
N LEU A 303 -6.92 -6.40 19.53
CA LEU A 303 -7.72 -7.06 18.49
C LEU A 303 -9.19 -7.35 18.87
N PRO A 304 -9.53 -7.83 20.09
CA PRO A 304 -10.92 -8.09 20.48
C PRO A 304 -11.78 -6.82 20.73
N GLU A 305 -11.21 -5.63 20.73
CA GLU A 305 -11.95 -4.37 20.84
C GLU A 305 -12.47 -3.86 19.49
N PHE A 306 -11.93 -4.36 18.38
CA PHE A 306 -12.50 -4.09 17.07
C PHE A 306 -13.88 -4.74 16.91
N ASP A 307 -14.75 -4.08 16.15
CA ASP A 307 -16.03 -4.65 15.77
C ASP A 307 -15.83 -5.95 14.95
N ARG A 308 -16.59 -6.99 15.30
CA ARG A 308 -16.47 -8.31 14.65
C ARG A 308 -16.64 -8.24 13.14
N ARG A 309 -17.56 -7.41 12.62
CA ARG A 309 -17.78 -7.27 11.18
C ARG A 309 -16.56 -6.68 10.49
N VAL A 310 -15.86 -5.74 11.14
CA VAL A 310 -14.64 -5.12 10.62
C VAL A 310 -13.52 -6.15 10.51
N LEU A 311 -13.35 -6.99 11.53
CA LEU A 311 -12.37 -8.07 11.52
C LEU A 311 -12.65 -9.14 10.45
N GLU A 312 -13.92 -9.47 10.20
CA GLU A 312 -14.27 -10.43 9.15
C GLU A 312 -13.85 -9.96 7.75
N VAL A 313 -13.84 -8.64 7.49
CA VAL A 313 -13.41 -8.13 6.18
C VAL A 313 -11.93 -8.40 5.90
N LEU A 314 -11.09 -8.53 6.93
CA LEU A 314 -9.66 -8.84 6.76
C LEU A 314 -9.41 -10.22 6.14
N ARG A 315 -10.38 -11.13 6.21
CA ARG A 315 -10.19 -12.52 5.78
C ARG A 315 -9.86 -12.69 4.31
N GLU A 316 -10.49 -11.90 3.44
CA GLU A 316 -10.28 -11.94 1.99
C GLU A 316 -8.92 -11.32 1.61
N PRO A 317 -8.57 -10.09 2.04
CA PRO A 317 -7.25 -9.50 1.77
C PRO A 317 -6.08 -10.36 2.26
N LEU A 318 -6.20 -11.03 3.40
CA LEU A 318 -5.17 -11.94 3.93
C LEU A 318 -4.92 -13.17 3.04
N GLU A 319 -5.85 -13.54 2.17
CA GLU A 319 -5.73 -14.69 1.27
C GLU A 319 -5.47 -14.25 -0.18
N SER A 320 -6.20 -13.26 -0.67
CA SER A 320 -6.16 -12.82 -2.07
C SER A 320 -5.08 -11.76 -2.34
N GLY A 321 -4.62 -11.07 -1.30
CA GLY A 321 -3.69 -9.95 -1.40
C GLY A 321 -4.25 -8.72 -2.12
N HIS A 322 -5.56 -8.63 -2.31
CA HIS A 322 -6.23 -7.48 -2.91
C HIS A 322 -7.65 -7.31 -2.35
N ILE A 323 -8.20 -6.12 -2.52
CA ILE A 323 -9.57 -5.80 -2.12
C ILE A 323 -10.32 -5.17 -3.29
N VAL A 324 -11.58 -5.57 -3.48
CA VAL A 324 -12.44 -5.03 -4.52
C VAL A 324 -13.53 -4.21 -3.85
N ILE A 325 -13.47 -2.89 -4.04
CA ILE A 325 -14.49 -1.98 -3.53
C ILE A 325 -15.48 -1.73 -4.65
N SER A 326 -16.70 -2.26 -4.47
CA SER A 326 -17.83 -2.01 -5.37
C SER A 326 -18.81 -1.03 -4.72
N ARG A 327 -19.13 0.04 -5.44
CA ARG A 327 -20.14 1.05 -5.09
C ARG A 327 -21.07 1.28 -6.28
N ALA A 328 -22.17 1.99 -6.06
CA ALA A 328 -23.28 2.11 -7.02
C ALA A 328 -22.88 2.53 -8.45
N ARG A 329 -21.72 3.17 -8.66
CA ARG A 329 -21.24 3.61 -9.97
C ARG A 329 -19.84 3.12 -10.36
N ASP A 330 -19.04 2.62 -9.40
CA ASP A 330 -17.62 2.31 -9.62
C ASP A 330 -17.23 0.98 -8.97
N ARG A 331 -16.36 0.23 -9.67
CA ARG A 331 -15.68 -0.95 -9.14
C ARG A 331 -14.18 -0.74 -9.26
N VAL A 332 -13.49 -0.67 -8.12
CA VAL A 332 -12.06 -0.41 -8.07
C VAL A 332 -11.37 -1.53 -7.29
N ARG A 333 -10.26 -2.01 -7.84
CA ARG A 333 -9.39 -3.00 -7.20
C ARG A 333 -8.21 -2.28 -6.57
N PHE A 334 -7.96 -2.54 -5.30
CA PHE A 334 -6.79 -2.06 -4.58
C PHE A 334 -5.90 -3.24 -4.16
N PRO A 335 -4.57 -3.12 -4.31
CA PRO A 335 -3.66 -4.12 -3.79
C PRO A 335 -3.59 -4.06 -2.25
N ALA A 336 -3.48 -5.22 -1.60
CA ALA A 336 -3.59 -5.36 -0.15
C ALA A 336 -2.73 -6.52 0.37
N ARG A 337 -1.52 -6.70 -0.19
CA ARG A 337 -0.52 -7.64 0.37
C ARG A 337 0.16 -6.99 1.57
N PHE A 338 -0.31 -7.25 2.78
CA PHE A 338 0.31 -6.73 4.01
C PHE A 338 0.60 -7.90 4.95
N GLN A 339 1.59 -7.73 5.84
CA GLN A 339 1.81 -8.65 6.93
C GLN A 339 0.98 -8.21 8.14
N LEU A 340 0.14 -9.09 8.67
CA LEU A 340 -0.67 -8.80 9.84
C LEU A 340 0.12 -9.10 11.12
N VAL A 341 0.24 -8.08 11.97
CA VAL A 341 0.64 -8.24 13.37
C VAL A 341 -0.52 -7.79 14.23
N ALA A 342 -0.96 -8.64 15.13
CA ALA A 342 -2.03 -8.32 16.06
C ALA A 342 -1.55 -8.45 17.50
N ALA A 343 -2.12 -7.67 18.39
CA ALA A 343 -1.92 -7.79 19.83
C ALA A 343 -3.28 -7.90 20.52
N MET A 344 -3.35 -8.71 21.56
CA MET A 344 -4.54 -8.82 22.40
C MET A 344 -4.20 -9.10 23.85
N ASN A 345 -5.12 -8.75 24.73
CA ASN A 345 -5.10 -9.17 26.12
C ASN A 345 -5.67 -10.60 26.23
N PRO A 346 -5.27 -11.40 27.23
CA PRO A 346 -5.79 -12.77 27.40
C PRO A 346 -7.21 -12.82 28.01
N CYS A 347 -7.61 -11.77 28.75
CA CYS A 347 -8.95 -11.53 29.31
C CYS A 347 -9.32 -10.04 29.14
N PRO A 348 -10.59 -9.64 29.35
CA PRO A 348 -10.96 -8.22 29.46
C PRO A 348 -10.13 -7.46 30.50
N CYS A 349 -9.70 -8.16 31.55
CA CYS A 349 -8.88 -7.63 32.62
C CYS A 349 -7.38 -7.50 32.30
N GLY A 350 -6.87 -8.11 31.23
CA GLY A 350 -5.43 -8.22 30.94
C GLY A 350 -4.63 -9.29 31.70
N TYR A 351 -5.01 -9.67 32.93
CA TYR A 351 -4.14 -10.44 33.85
C TYR A 351 -4.33 -11.97 33.87
N LEU A 352 -5.06 -12.55 32.92
CA LEU A 352 -5.29 -13.99 32.89
C LEU A 352 -3.97 -14.75 32.64
N GLY A 353 -3.63 -15.68 33.54
CA GLY A 353 -2.38 -16.43 33.49
C GLY A 353 -1.19 -15.76 34.17
N GLU A 354 -1.36 -14.57 34.78
CA GLU A 354 -0.31 -13.98 35.61
C GLU A 354 -0.16 -14.70 36.96
N PRO A 355 1.06 -14.95 37.44
CA PRO A 355 1.33 -15.51 38.77
C PRO A 355 0.81 -14.65 39.93
N THR A 356 0.55 -13.36 39.67
CA THR A 356 0.12 -12.38 40.66
C THR A 356 -1.35 -12.54 41.09
N GLY A 357 -2.14 -13.35 40.38
CA GLY A 357 -3.55 -13.61 40.72
C GLY A 357 -4.48 -12.40 40.60
N ARG A 358 -4.08 -11.34 39.89
CA ARG A 358 -4.87 -10.10 39.72
C ARG A 358 -6.12 -10.26 38.84
N CYS A 359 -6.22 -11.37 38.12
CA CYS A 359 -7.37 -11.69 37.28
C CYS A 359 -8.61 -11.96 38.13
N ARG A 360 -9.70 -11.23 37.89
CA ARG A 360 -11.02 -11.45 38.52
C ARG A 360 -12.09 -11.89 37.53
N CYS A 361 -11.72 -12.17 36.28
CA CYS A 361 -12.67 -12.55 35.24
C CYS A 361 -13.18 -13.97 35.45
N SER A 362 -14.48 -14.18 35.27
CA SER A 362 -15.05 -15.53 35.22
C SER A 362 -14.69 -16.22 33.91
N THR A 363 -14.73 -17.56 33.90
CA THR A 363 -14.49 -18.37 32.69
C THR A 363 -15.43 -17.97 31.55
N GLU A 364 -16.70 -17.65 31.85
CA GLU A 364 -17.66 -17.16 30.85
C GLU A 364 -17.25 -15.81 30.25
N GLN A 365 -16.75 -14.87 31.07
CA GLN A 365 -16.28 -13.57 30.58
C GLN A 365 -15.07 -13.73 29.65
N VAL A 366 -14.14 -14.62 30.01
CA VAL A 366 -12.98 -14.93 29.17
C VAL A 366 -13.41 -15.58 27.86
N GLN A 367 -14.31 -16.55 27.89
CA GLN A 367 -14.84 -17.19 26.69
C GLN A 367 -15.57 -16.20 25.79
N ARG A 368 -16.45 -15.34 26.35
CA ARG A 368 -17.14 -14.29 25.58
C ARG A 368 -16.16 -13.32 24.91
N TYR A 369 -15.09 -12.94 25.62
CA TYR A 369 -14.04 -12.08 25.09
C TYR A 369 -13.29 -12.73 23.92
N ARG A 370 -12.86 -14.00 24.09
CA ARG A 370 -12.20 -14.78 23.02
C ARG A 370 -13.12 -15.03 21.83
N ASN A 371 -14.41 -15.28 22.07
CA ASN A 371 -15.43 -15.52 21.03
C ASN A 371 -15.75 -14.30 20.18
N LYS A 372 -15.29 -13.09 20.54
CA LYS A 372 -15.33 -11.93 19.64
C LYS A 372 -14.49 -12.18 18.39
N LEU A 373 -13.39 -12.92 18.53
CA LEU A 373 -12.54 -13.34 17.43
C LEU A 373 -13.10 -14.62 16.80
N SER A 374 -13.15 -14.68 15.48
CA SER A 374 -13.60 -15.87 14.77
C SER A 374 -12.46 -16.87 14.59
N GLY A 375 -12.77 -18.16 14.74
CA GLY A 375 -11.84 -19.25 14.42
C GLY A 375 -11.21 -19.13 13.03
N PRO A 376 -12.00 -18.86 11.96
CA PRO A 376 -11.45 -18.63 10.63
C PRO A 376 -10.42 -17.50 10.54
N LEU A 377 -10.54 -16.43 11.32
CA LEU A 377 -9.53 -15.36 11.35
C LEU A 377 -8.27 -15.79 12.10
N LEU A 378 -8.42 -16.42 13.27
CA LEU A 378 -7.29 -16.92 14.06
C LEU A 378 -6.49 -18.00 13.32
N ASP A 379 -7.17 -18.84 12.55
CA ASP A 379 -6.56 -19.83 11.65
C ASP A 379 -5.76 -19.18 10.51
N ARG A 380 -5.93 -17.88 10.25
CA ARG A 380 -5.13 -17.12 9.26
C ARG A 380 -3.88 -16.49 9.86
N ILE A 381 -3.72 -16.55 11.17
CA ILE A 381 -2.52 -16.11 11.87
C ILE A 381 -1.61 -17.31 12.10
N ASP A 382 -0.37 -17.20 11.65
CA ASP A 382 0.58 -18.31 11.60
C ASP A 382 1.25 -18.57 12.95
N LEU A 383 1.61 -17.49 13.65
CA LEU A 383 2.32 -17.51 14.92
C LEU A 383 1.46 -16.89 16.01
N HIS A 384 1.24 -17.62 17.10
CA HIS A 384 0.56 -17.15 18.31
C HIS A 384 1.57 -17.21 19.44
N LEU A 385 1.95 -16.04 19.95
CA LEU A 385 2.95 -15.93 21.00
C LEU A 385 2.33 -15.33 22.26
N THR A 386 2.46 -16.04 23.37
CA THR A 386 2.15 -15.49 24.69
C THR A 386 3.37 -14.72 25.21
N VAL A 387 3.23 -13.39 25.33
CA VAL A 387 4.26 -12.49 25.87
C VAL A 387 4.02 -12.32 27.36
N ALA A 388 4.86 -12.96 28.17
CA ALA A 388 4.83 -12.80 29.62
C ALA A 388 5.44 -11.47 30.05
N ARG A 389 5.02 -10.96 31.21
CA ARG A 389 5.65 -9.80 31.82
C ARG A 389 7.00 -10.22 32.43
N GLU A 390 8.07 -9.59 31.99
CA GLU A 390 9.39 -9.78 32.61
C GLU A 390 9.50 -9.00 33.92
N ALA A 391 10.38 -9.45 34.81
CA ALA A 391 10.68 -8.76 36.05
C ALA A 391 11.26 -7.37 35.74
N THR A 392 10.78 -6.35 36.45
CA THR A 392 11.29 -4.96 36.37
C THR A 392 12.71 -4.88 36.92
N ALA A 393 13.69 -5.34 36.15
CA ALA A 393 15.10 -5.08 36.39
C ALA A 393 15.46 -3.74 35.72
N LEU A 394 15.91 -2.76 36.50
CA LEU A 394 16.27 -1.43 36.00
C LEU A 394 17.63 -1.40 35.31
N ASN A 395 18.49 -2.38 35.58
CA ASN A 395 19.84 -2.54 35.01
C ASN A 395 20.06 -3.99 34.56
N PRO A 396 19.62 -4.38 33.35
CA PRO A 396 20.00 -5.66 32.78
C PRO A 396 21.47 -5.66 32.33
N ASP A 397 22.12 -6.82 32.36
CA ASP A 397 23.44 -7.01 31.75
C ASP A 397 23.35 -6.71 30.23
N PRO A 398 24.33 -5.99 29.64
CA PRO A 398 24.41 -5.76 28.22
C PRO A 398 24.89 -7.03 27.49
N THR A 399 24.24 -8.17 27.72
CA THR A 399 24.52 -9.40 26.98
C THR A 399 23.69 -9.43 25.71
N THR A 400 24.37 -9.28 24.57
CA THR A 400 23.93 -9.64 23.21
C THR A 400 22.48 -9.26 22.88
N SER A 401 22.14 -7.96 22.89
CA SER A 401 20.95 -7.54 22.16
C SER A 401 21.23 -7.76 20.67
N GLU A 402 20.52 -8.67 20.02
CA GLU A 402 20.52 -8.74 18.56
C GLU A 402 20.11 -7.37 18.01
N ASN A 403 21.05 -6.68 17.35
CA ASN A 403 20.75 -5.40 16.72
C ASN A 403 19.84 -5.65 15.51
N THR A 404 18.91 -4.74 15.21
CA THR A 404 18.02 -4.86 14.05
C THR A 404 18.76 -5.21 12.77
N ALA A 405 19.94 -4.60 12.54
CA ALA A 405 20.75 -4.87 11.34
C ALA A 405 21.21 -6.33 11.23
N SER A 406 21.60 -6.95 12.34
CA SER A 406 22.05 -8.36 12.35
C SER A 406 20.87 -9.31 12.07
N ALA A 407 19.74 -9.09 12.74
CA ALA A 407 18.53 -9.85 12.53
C ALA A 407 17.96 -9.66 11.11
N ALA A 408 17.97 -8.43 10.58
CA ALA A 408 17.57 -8.12 9.21
C ALA A 408 18.45 -8.83 8.17
N ALA A 409 19.77 -8.93 8.41
CA ALA A 409 20.67 -9.67 7.53
C ALA A 409 20.33 -11.17 7.48
N VAL A 410 20.04 -11.78 8.64
CA VAL A 410 19.60 -13.18 8.71
C VAL A 410 18.26 -13.37 7.99
N VAL A 411 17.30 -12.47 8.20
CA VAL A 411 16.01 -12.47 7.51
C VAL A 411 16.19 -12.37 5.99
N ALA A 412 17.06 -11.46 5.52
CA ALA A 412 17.34 -11.28 4.10
C ALA A 412 17.95 -12.53 3.48
N GLN A 413 18.88 -13.21 4.18
CA GLN A 413 19.47 -14.46 3.71
C GLN A 413 18.42 -15.57 3.58
N ALA A 414 17.57 -15.75 4.60
CA ALA A 414 16.48 -16.73 4.56
C ALA A 414 15.50 -16.42 3.42
N ARG A 415 15.16 -15.15 3.21
CA ARG A 415 14.28 -14.71 2.11
C ARG A 415 14.90 -14.96 0.74
N ALA A 416 16.19 -14.70 0.57
CA ALA A 416 16.90 -14.97 -0.68
C ALA A 416 16.90 -16.48 -1.02
N ARG A 417 17.06 -17.35 -0.03
CA ARG A 417 16.92 -18.82 -0.21
C ARG A 417 15.51 -19.20 -0.68
N GLN A 418 14.48 -18.65 -0.03
CA GLN A 418 13.08 -18.88 -0.42
C GLN A 418 12.84 -18.41 -1.86
N GLN A 419 13.29 -17.19 -2.20
CA GLN A 419 13.14 -16.63 -3.54
C GLN A 419 13.84 -17.48 -4.61
N LYS A 420 15.07 -17.94 -4.34
CA LYS A 420 15.82 -18.81 -5.27
C LYS A 420 15.17 -20.20 -5.42
N ARG A 421 14.61 -20.75 -4.34
CA ARG A 421 14.00 -22.09 -4.34
C ARG A 421 12.64 -22.12 -5.03
N GLN A 422 11.77 -21.16 -4.70
CA GLN A 422 10.34 -21.23 -5.05
C GLN A 422 9.74 -19.92 -5.57
N GLY A 423 10.53 -18.82 -5.63
CA GLY A 423 10.08 -17.53 -6.15
C GLY A 423 9.14 -16.73 -5.25
N CYS A 424 8.84 -17.22 -4.04
CA CYS A 424 7.99 -16.54 -3.07
C CYS A 424 8.36 -16.89 -1.62
N ALA A 425 7.82 -16.12 -0.67
CA ALA A 425 7.99 -16.41 0.75
C ALA A 425 7.26 -17.71 1.18
N ASN A 426 7.75 -18.35 2.25
CA ASN A 426 7.13 -19.59 2.76
C ASN A 426 5.66 -19.44 3.16
N ALA A 427 5.23 -18.27 3.68
CA ALA A 427 3.81 -18.02 3.99
C ALA A 427 2.91 -18.12 2.75
N PHE A 428 3.42 -17.74 1.57
CA PHE A 428 2.67 -17.70 0.31
C PHE A 428 2.69 -19.01 -0.49
N LEU A 429 3.34 -20.07 0.02
CA LEU A 429 3.33 -21.38 -0.63
C LEU A 429 1.90 -21.92 -0.80
N ASP A 430 1.59 -22.38 -2.00
CA ASP A 430 0.36 -23.10 -2.30
C ASP A 430 0.49 -24.59 -1.90
N LEU A 431 -0.58 -25.37 -2.07
CA LEU A 431 -0.58 -26.78 -1.67
C LEU A 431 0.45 -27.62 -2.47
N PRO A 432 0.60 -27.45 -3.80
CA PRO A 432 1.69 -28.06 -4.56
C PRO A 432 3.08 -27.69 -4.02
N GLY A 433 3.35 -26.41 -3.80
CA GLY A 433 4.63 -25.94 -3.28
C GLY A 433 4.91 -26.47 -1.88
N LEU A 434 3.90 -26.60 -1.02
CA LEU A 434 4.05 -27.20 0.31
C LEU A 434 4.46 -28.68 0.20
N ARG A 435 3.83 -29.46 -0.69
CA ARG A 435 4.19 -30.88 -0.89
C ARG A 435 5.61 -31.03 -1.45
N GLN A 436 6.03 -30.11 -2.32
CA GLN A 436 7.35 -30.16 -2.95
C GLN A 436 8.47 -29.70 -2.01
N TYR A 437 8.28 -28.60 -1.28
CA TYR A 437 9.35 -27.94 -0.54
C TYR A 437 9.31 -28.20 0.97
N CYS A 438 8.23 -28.76 1.50
CA CYS A 438 8.07 -29.16 2.90
C CYS A 438 7.95 -30.69 3.07
N ALA A 439 8.67 -31.46 2.25
CA ALA A 439 8.69 -32.91 2.37
C ALA A 439 9.28 -33.33 3.73
N LEU A 440 8.56 -34.21 4.44
CA LEU A 440 8.97 -34.77 5.72
C LEU A 440 9.44 -36.21 5.56
N SER A 441 10.22 -36.68 6.52
CA SER A 441 10.44 -38.12 6.68
C SER A 441 9.12 -38.80 7.12
N SER A 442 8.92 -40.06 6.74
CA SER A 442 7.72 -40.82 7.14
C SER A 442 7.56 -40.94 8.66
N THR A 443 8.66 -40.86 9.41
CA THR A 443 8.66 -40.85 10.87
C THR A 443 8.18 -39.51 11.44
N ASP A 444 8.61 -38.40 10.85
CA ASP A 444 8.22 -37.06 11.32
C ASP A 444 6.78 -36.73 10.89
N GLU A 445 6.32 -37.24 9.75
CA GLU A 445 4.94 -37.12 9.28
C GLU A 445 3.96 -37.76 10.27
N ARG A 446 4.16 -39.05 10.64
CA ARG A 446 3.32 -39.72 11.64
C ARG A 446 3.37 -39.05 13.01
N TRP A 447 4.54 -38.54 13.40
CA TRP A 447 4.69 -37.81 14.65
C TRP A 447 3.87 -36.51 14.63
N LEU A 448 3.92 -35.77 13.51
CA LEU A 448 3.15 -34.55 13.33
C LEU A 448 1.64 -34.82 13.30
N GLU A 449 1.20 -35.87 12.59
CA GLU A 449 -0.20 -36.32 12.58
C GLU A 449 -0.70 -36.59 14.01
N THR A 450 0.06 -37.37 14.78
CA THR A 450 -0.27 -37.68 16.18
C THR A 450 -0.32 -36.42 17.05
N ALA A 451 0.60 -35.46 16.84
CA ALA A 451 0.62 -34.21 17.57
C ALA A 451 -0.58 -33.31 17.20
N CYS A 452 -0.93 -33.24 15.92
CA CYS A 452 -2.09 -32.49 15.43
C CYS A 452 -3.40 -33.06 15.97
N GLU A 453 -3.57 -34.38 16.02
CA GLU A 453 -4.73 -35.03 16.61
C GLU A 453 -4.88 -34.71 18.10
N ARG A 454 -3.79 -34.81 18.87
CA ARG A 454 -3.78 -34.49 20.32
C ARG A 454 -4.12 -33.04 20.61
N LEU A 455 -3.65 -32.13 19.77
CA LEU A 455 -3.88 -30.70 19.90
C LEU A 455 -5.14 -30.24 19.15
N THR A 456 -5.96 -31.16 18.62
CA THR A 456 -7.19 -30.88 17.86
C THR A 456 -6.99 -29.83 16.75
N LEU A 457 -5.81 -29.84 16.12
CA LEU A 457 -5.45 -28.88 15.07
C LEU A 457 -6.15 -29.22 13.76
N SER A 458 -6.67 -28.19 13.08
CA SER A 458 -7.21 -28.36 11.73
C SER A 458 -6.10 -28.67 10.72
N LEU A 459 -6.45 -29.31 9.60
CA LEU A 459 -5.52 -29.55 8.48
C LEU A 459 -4.90 -28.23 7.98
N ARG A 460 -5.65 -27.13 8.03
CA ARG A 460 -5.17 -25.79 7.66
C ARG A 460 -4.07 -25.31 8.63
N SER A 461 -4.27 -25.52 9.92
CA SER A 461 -3.28 -25.19 10.96
C SER A 461 -2.02 -26.05 10.81
N ALA A 462 -2.16 -27.33 10.45
CA ALA A 462 -1.03 -28.21 10.13
C ALA A 462 -0.23 -27.72 8.92
N HIS A 463 -0.89 -27.33 7.82
CA HIS A 463 -0.20 -26.76 6.65
C HIS A 463 0.57 -25.48 6.99
N ARG A 464 -0.02 -24.58 7.80
CA ARG A 464 0.69 -23.37 8.23
C ARG A 464 1.87 -23.68 9.15
N LEU A 465 1.72 -24.69 10.02
CA LEU A 465 2.83 -25.16 10.85
C LEU A 465 4.01 -25.62 9.99
N LEU A 466 3.76 -26.38 8.91
CA LEU A 466 4.80 -26.77 7.96
C LEU A 466 5.49 -25.57 7.31
N LYS A 467 4.74 -24.52 6.96
CA LYS A 467 5.31 -23.27 6.43
C LYS A 467 6.22 -22.57 7.44
N VAL A 468 5.84 -22.55 8.72
CA VAL A 468 6.67 -22.02 9.81
C VAL A 468 7.92 -22.87 10.01
N ALA A 469 7.79 -24.19 10.08
CA ALA A 469 8.91 -25.11 10.20
C ALA A 469 9.88 -25.00 9.03
N ARG A 470 9.39 -24.74 7.82
CA ARG A 470 10.23 -24.45 6.65
C ARG A 470 11.01 -23.16 6.80
N THR A 471 10.40 -22.12 7.35
CA THR A 471 11.12 -20.87 7.65
C THR A 471 12.18 -21.06 8.72
N LEU A 472 11.93 -21.88 9.75
CA LEU A 472 12.93 -22.24 10.75
C LEU A 472 14.14 -22.95 10.10
N ALA A 473 13.89 -23.92 9.23
CA ALA A 473 14.95 -24.58 8.47
C ALA A 473 15.75 -23.60 7.61
N ASP A 474 15.08 -22.64 6.95
CA ASP A 474 15.74 -21.62 6.13
C ASP A 474 16.60 -20.65 6.97
N LEU A 475 16.17 -20.33 8.20
CA LEU A 475 16.94 -19.52 9.14
C LEU A 475 18.21 -20.24 9.64
N GLU A 476 18.12 -21.56 9.84
CA GLU A 476 19.27 -22.41 10.19
C GLU A 476 20.12 -22.83 8.98
N GLN A 477 19.73 -22.41 7.77
CA GLN A 477 20.37 -22.75 6.49
C GLN A 477 20.37 -24.25 6.17
N VAL A 478 19.38 -25.00 6.67
CA VAL A 478 19.22 -26.44 6.46
C VAL A 478 18.17 -26.74 5.38
N ASP A 479 18.48 -27.65 4.46
CA ASP A 479 17.59 -27.96 3.33
C ASP A 479 16.39 -28.84 3.71
N ALA A 480 16.53 -29.70 4.71
CA ALA A 480 15.47 -30.58 5.20
C ALA A 480 14.81 -30.03 6.48
N ILE A 481 13.49 -30.24 6.61
CA ILE A 481 12.78 -29.94 7.85
C ILE A 481 13.07 -31.06 8.85
N THR A 482 13.57 -30.71 10.04
CA THR A 482 13.86 -31.64 11.12
C THR A 482 12.76 -31.62 12.18
N ARG A 483 12.76 -32.62 13.06
CA ARG A 483 11.83 -32.71 14.18
C ARG A 483 11.93 -31.52 15.15
N SER A 484 13.10 -30.93 15.33
CA SER A 484 13.27 -29.72 16.16
C SER A 484 12.52 -28.53 15.59
N HIS A 485 12.57 -28.32 14.27
CA HIS A 485 11.80 -27.25 13.61
C HIS A 485 10.29 -27.44 13.78
N LEU A 486 9.80 -28.68 13.66
CA LEU A 486 8.38 -28.98 13.87
C LEU A 486 7.95 -28.77 15.33
N ALA A 487 8.79 -29.21 16.27
CA ALA A 487 8.52 -29.04 17.70
C ALA A 487 8.52 -27.57 18.12
N GLU A 488 9.41 -26.75 17.57
CA GLU A 488 9.40 -25.31 17.79
C GLU A 488 8.17 -24.65 17.13
N ALA A 489 7.84 -25.01 15.90
CA ALA A 489 6.65 -24.48 15.22
C ALA A 489 5.34 -24.79 15.97
N LEU A 490 5.25 -25.95 16.64
CA LEU A 490 4.12 -26.31 17.52
C LEU A 490 3.99 -25.38 18.74
N GLN A 491 5.09 -24.85 19.28
CA GLN A 491 5.05 -23.95 20.45
C GLN A 491 4.38 -22.61 20.14
N TYR A 492 4.38 -22.20 18.87
CA TYR A 492 3.69 -20.99 18.40
C TYR A 492 2.22 -21.21 18.07
N ARG A 493 1.65 -22.39 18.38
CA ARG A 493 0.21 -22.64 18.23
C ARG A 493 -0.47 -22.59 19.59
N PRO A 494 -1.66 -21.95 19.67
CA PRO A 494 -2.40 -21.94 20.91
C PRO A 494 -2.84 -23.38 21.21
N SER A 495 -2.57 -23.83 22.43
CA SER A 495 -3.16 -25.05 22.95
C SER A 495 -4.65 -24.79 23.15
N SER A 496 -5.51 -25.55 22.49
CA SER A 496 -6.96 -25.54 22.72
C SER A 496 -7.25 -26.12 24.10
N ASN A 497 -7.12 -25.29 25.14
CA ASN A 497 -7.62 -25.53 26.49
C ASN A 497 -8.41 -24.31 27.00
#